data_AF-A0A2V6C1H3-F1
#
_entry.id   AF-A0A2V6C1H3-F1
#
_cell.length_a   1.000
_cell.length_b   1.000
_cell.length_c   1.000
_cell.angle_alpha   90.00
_cell.angle_beta   90.00
_cell.angle_gamma   90.00
#
_symmetry.space_group_name_H-M   'P 1'
#
loop_
_entity.id
_entity.type
_entity.pdbx_description
1 polymer ?
#
loop_
_entity_poly.entity_id
_entity_poly.type
_entity_poly.pdbx_seq_one_letter_code
_entity_poly.pdbx_strand_id
1 'polypeptide(L)'
;LQQALTNLHDGDTIQFNIPGNGPFHLQTPTNGYPVITNNSITIDGYSQPGSSPNTNEILAPNNAKIQIVLDSRDGPEERTRLGSLNNSGFFDWESAILAVQGGENFKIDGIGFLSRHTAGTGPDPSNQDPGDPEIYCIALINAATNARISGCWFGLDPDGVTVAGGRSSVAAFKDGSGASASGLIFGTDGDGQNDAAEFNLSLGMGLAVNLAAPNVKVAGNFFNVFPNGTTFLDLSTINLLDGGGIEFIENRSADNMIIGTDGNGVSDSNERNIFGPVFSDTFARFSGAATNITFAGNYVGVGIDGQSAVPRSQLENDITLFSIQKQSSIRVGSNFDGVSDALEGNLIENLGCQMESCDTPARAFVGLHDSNNDDGGADAARIVLRGNTLVNNASAILMQDQNVAIATYYSTVLADSTNDFATALSTNADGTQLLVTIPPPNTNKYSTAIVDFYAVDPVGLTNAIGQTNVVVHPTPLASVIDGSADDLDSATNNSVAFDISNLNLTGATTVVALVTYSADASLVTQAGRAVTAIFSNPVTVNPVASPLRIRSFSYADGYVAFALSGGTPPYQLQVRTNLTTDNWTDLGVAFTNTPIRFPASDGSESFYRVSGQ
;
A
#
# COMPACT_ATOMS: atom_id res chain seq x y z
N LEU A 1 6.57 19.79 30.46
CA LEU A 1 7.41 18.99 29.55
C LEU A 1 8.89 19.39 29.61
N GLN A 2 9.27 20.64 29.35
CA GLN A 2 10.68 21.11 29.38
C GLN A 2 11.47 20.60 30.60
N GLN A 3 10.97 20.81 31.82
CA GLN A 3 11.64 20.34 33.03
C GLN A 3 11.78 18.81 33.11
N ALA A 4 10.78 18.06 32.62
CA ALA A 4 10.85 16.59 32.63
C ALA A 4 11.96 16.12 31.69
N LEU A 5 12.02 16.68 30.48
CA LEU A 5 13.07 16.39 29.49
C LEU A 5 14.48 16.72 30.00
N THR A 6 14.65 17.82 30.75
CA THR A 6 15.95 18.19 31.34
C THR A 6 16.47 17.17 32.38
N ASN A 7 15.58 16.42 33.03
CA ASN A 7 15.94 15.52 34.14
C ASN A 7 15.78 14.04 33.77
N LEU A 8 15.72 13.71 32.46
CA LEU A 8 15.56 12.34 31.98
C LEU A 8 16.76 11.45 32.31
N HIS A 9 16.44 10.19 32.59
CA HIS A 9 17.36 9.06 32.65
C HIS A 9 16.87 7.95 31.71
N ASP A 10 17.78 7.03 31.35
CA ASP A 10 17.43 5.89 30.50
C ASP A 10 16.30 5.05 31.12
N GLY A 11 15.29 4.73 30.30
CA GLY A 11 14.10 3.98 30.72
C GLY A 11 12.98 4.81 31.35
N ASP A 12 13.15 6.14 31.48
CA ASP A 12 12.12 6.98 32.08
C ASP A 12 10.85 7.07 31.20
N THR A 13 9.71 7.17 31.88
CA THR A 13 8.40 7.45 31.26
C THR A 13 7.90 8.82 31.72
N ILE A 14 7.64 9.71 30.76
CA ILE A 14 6.98 10.99 31.01
C ILE A 14 5.47 10.79 30.93
N GLN A 15 4.80 11.06 32.04
CA GLN A 15 3.34 11.06 32.17
C GLN A 15 2.81 12.48 32.41
N PHE A 16 1.54 12.70 32.09
CA PHE A 16 0.84 13.95 32.20
C PHE A 16 -0.33 13.81 33.19
N ASN A 17 -0.49 14.81 34.06
CA ASN A 17 -1.61 14.93 34.98
C ASN A 17 -1.88 16.42 35.24
N ILE A 18 -2.07 17.18 34.16
CA ILE A 18 -2.34 18.61 34.22
C ILE A 18 -3.78 18.81 34.74
N PRO A 19 -3.98 19.56 35.85
CA PRO A 19 -5.32 19.80 36.39
C PRO A 19 -6.17 20.66 35.45
N GLY A 20 -7.44 20.29 35.30
CA GLY A 20 -8.43 21.03 34.51
C GLY A 20 -9.01 20.18 33.37
N ASN A 21 -9.83 20.83 32.54
CA ASN A 21 -10.34 20.22 31.31
C ASN A 21 -9.42 20.64 30.17
N GLY A 22 -8.85 19.68 29.45
CA GLY A 22 -8.09 19.93 28.23
C GLY A 22 -8.99 20.09 26.99
N PRO A 23 -8.42 20.05 25.77
CA PRO A 23 -7.00 19.81 25.49
C PRO A 23 -6.07 20.90 26.02
N PHE A 24 -4.83 20.54 26.33
CA PHE A 24 -3.80 21.44 26.83
C PHE A 24 -2.76 21.69 25.73
N HIS A 25 -2.80 22.89 25.16
CA HIS A 25 -1.79 23.39 24.21
C HIS A 25 -0.56 23.89 24.96
N LEU A 26 0.48 23.06 24.97
CA LEU A 26 1.77 23.36 25.54
C LEU A 26 2.60 24.13 24.52
N GLN A 27 2.65 25.46 24.69
CA GLN A 27 3.48 26.31 23.87
C GLN A 27 4.94 25.90 23.97
N THR A 28 5.59 25.80 22.82
CA THR A 28 7.01 25.44 22.75
C THR A 28 7.83 26.56 23.39
N PRO A 29 8.74 26.25 24.33
CA PRO A 29 9.52 27.27 25.01
C PRO A 29 10.50 27.95 24.05
N THR A 30 10.90 29.18 24.37
CA THR A 30 12.01 29.86 23.68
C THR A 30 13.26 28.97 23.70
N ASN A 31 13.91 28.83 22.54
CA ASN A 31 15.01 27.89 22.25
C ASN A 31 14.62 26.40 22.17
N GLY A 32 13.32 26.08 22.21
CA GLY A 32 12.83 24.73 22.03
C GLY A 32 12.93 23.83 23.27
N TYR A 33 12.41 22.61 23.12
CA TYR A 33 12.51 21.58 24.14
C TYR A 33 13.94 20.99 24.20
N PRO A 34 14.42 20.56 25.39
CA PRO A 34 15.71 19.89 25.52
C PRO A 34 15.80 18.67 24.61
N VAL A 35 16.97 18.47 23.98
CA VAL A 35 17.26 17.29 23.15
C VAL A 35 17.26 16.04 24.03
N ILE A 36 16.53 15.02 23.59
CA ILE A 36 16.47 13.70 24.24
C ILE A 36 17.70 12.91 23.81
N THR A 37 18.56 12.56 24.76
CA THR A 37 19.78 11.76 24.50
C THR A 37 19.79 10.42 25.23
N ASN A 38 18.76 10.18 26.06
CA ASN A 38 18.59 8.96 26.84
C ASN A 38 17.95 7.84 26.03
N ASN A 39 18.21 6.61 26.42
CA ASN A 39 17.66 5.40 25.81
C ASN A 39 16.32 5.00 26.45
N SER A 40 15.47 4.33 25.69
CA SER A 40 14.22 3.72 26.16
C SER A 40 13.27 4.71 26.84
N ILE A 41 13.25 5.95 26.37
CA ILE A 41 12.33 6.98 26.87
C ILE A 41 10.94 6.77 26.31
N THR A 42 9.93 6.83 27.17
CA THR A 42 8.51 6.84 26.76
C THR A 42 7.87 8.18 27.09
N ILE A 43 7.16 8.80 26.14
CA ILE A 43 6.28 9.94 26.38
C ILE A 43 4.84 9.48 26.18
N ASP A 44 4.11 9.33 27.28
CA ASP A 44 2.75 8.78 27.30
C ASP A 44 1.72 9.91 27.43
N GLY A 45 1.21 10.40 26.30
CA GLY A 45 0.14 11.39 26.24
C GLY A 45 -1.21 10.87 26.75
N TYR A 46 -1.44 9.55 26.66
CA TYR A 46 -2.68 8.92 27.13
C TYR A 46 -2.77 8.80 28.66
N SER A 47 -1.68 9.09 29.38
CA SER A 47 -1.72 9.25 30.83
C SER A 47 -2.51 10.48 31.30
N GLN A 48 -2.71 11.50 30.45
CA GLN A 48 -3.46 12.71 30.81
C GLN A 48 -4.95 12.37 31.06
N PRO A 49 -5.53 12.72 32.22
CA PRO A 49 -6.96 12.55 32.45
C PRO A 49 -7.83 13.13 31.34
N GLY A 50 -8.79 12.32 30.87
CA GLY A 50 -9.72 12.68 29.78
C GLY A 50 -9.25 12.25 28.39
N SER A 51 -7.99 11.83 28.24
CA SER A 51 -7.51 11.22 27.01
C SER A 51 -7.92 9.76 26.89
N SER A 52 -7.93 9.23 25.66
CA SER A 52 -8.15 7.81 25.40
C SER A 52 -7.56 7.41 24.06
N PRO A 53 -6.88 6.25 23.97
CA PRO A 53 -6.44 5.73 22.69
C PRO A 53 -7.61 5.39 21.77
N ASN A 54 -7.32 5.30 20.47
CA ASN A 54 -8.29 4.76 19.53
C ASN A 54 -8.59 3.28 19.84
N THR A 55 -9.84 2.88 19.63
CA THR A 55 -10.32 1.50 19.85
C THR A 55 -10.99 0.91 18.62
N ASN A 56 -11.15 1.71 17.56
CA ASN A 56 -11.77 1.29 16.33
C ASN A 56 -10.72 0.74 15.36
N GLU A 57 -11.03 -0.35 14.65
CA GLU A 57 -10.20 -0.89 13.56
C GLU A 57 -9.95 0.17 12.47
N ILE A 58 -8.91 0.00 11.65
CA ILE A 58 -8.46 1.04 10.70
C ILE A 58 -9.51 1.48 9.66
N LEU A 59 -10.46 0.60 9.34
CA LEU A 59 -11.56 0.90 8.41
C LEU A 59 -12.81 1.47 9.11
N ALA A 60 -12.66 1.94 10.36
CA ALA A 60 -13.68 2.67 11.10
C ALA A 60 -13.17 4.06 11.51
N PRO A 61 -14.06 5.04 11.78
CA PRO A 61 -13.64 6.37 12.21
C PRO A 61 -12.71 6.32 13.42
N ASN A 62 -11.61 7.08 13.40
CA ASN A 62 -10.70 7.16 14.54
C ASN A 62 -11.38 7.88 15.72
N ASN A 63 -11.37 7.25 16.89
CA ASN A 63 -12.04 7.75 18.10
C ASN A 63 -11.06 8.14 19.23
N ALA A 64 -9.77 8.29 18.93
CA ALA A 64 -8.79 8.76 19.90
C ALA A 64 -9.17 10.14 20.44
N LYS A 65 -8.86 10.37 21.71
CA LYS A 65 -9.02 11.66 22.39
C LYS A 65 -7.66 12.16 22.83
N ILE A 66 -7.09 13.05 22.03
CA ILE A 66 -5.85 13.74 22.35
C ILE A 66 -6.15 14.85 23.38
N GLN A 67 -5.35 14.92 24.45
CA GLN A 67 -5.47 15.96 25.48
C GLN A 67 -4.18 16.78 25.66
N ILE A 68 -3.05 16.32 25.15
CA ILE A 68 -1.79 17.06 25.20
C ILE A 68 -1.41 17.43 23.78
N VAL A 69 -1.21 18.72 23.54
CA VAL A 69 -0.80 19.25 22.24
C VAL A 69 0.50 20.01 22.41
N LEU A 70 1.54 19.66 21.67
CA LEU A 70 2.75 20.47 21.55
C LEU A 70 2.55 21.46 20.41
N ASP A 71 2.55 22.75 20.75
CA ASP A 71 2.21 23.82 19.82
C ASP A 71 3.47 24.64 19.51
N SER A 72 3.89 24.61 18.24
CA SER A 72 5.03 25.37 17.70
C SER A 72 4.61 26.32 16.59
N ARG A 73 3.36 26.81 16.63
CA ARG A 73 2.85 27.80 15.66
C ARG A 73 3.35 29.22 15.92
N ASP A 74 3.91 29.48 17.10
CA ASP A 74 4.45 30.78 17.47
C ASP A 74 5.76 31.11 16.71
N GLY A 75 6.42 32.21 17.10
CA GLY A 75 7.50 32.86 16.36
C GLY A 75 8.75 32.01 16.11
N PRO A 76 9.81 32.62 15.53
CA PRO A 76 10.91 31.83 15.03
C PRO A 76 11.85 31.26 16.10
N GLU A 77 11.71 31.67 17.36
CA GLU A 77 12.59 31.33 18.48
C GLU A 77 12.08 30.13 19.30
N GLU A 78 10.83 29.73 19.14
CA GLU A 78 10.12 28.71 19.92
C GLU A 78 10.29 27.29 19.37
N ARG A 79 11.55 26.84 19.17
CA ARG A 79 11.88 25.49 18.64
C ARG A 79 13.35 25.14 18.73
N THR A 80 13.65 23.85 18.71
CA THR A 80 15.01 23.31 18.86
C THR A 80 15.71 23.34 17.50
N ARG A 81 16.74 24.18 17.35
CA ARG A 81 17.56 24.24 16.12
C ARG A 81 18.37 22.96 15.95
N LEU A 82 18.39 22.40 14.73
CA LEU A 82 19.04 21.12 14.45
C LEU A 82 20.44 21.26 13.84
N GLY A 83 20.68 22.25 12.97
CA GLY A 83 21.97 22.43 12.30
C GLY A 83 23.15 22.67 13.25
N SER A 84 22.88 23.26 14.42
CA SER A 84 23.89 23.49 15.46
C SER A 84 24.23 22.26 16.30
N LEU A 85 23.47 21.15 16.15
CA LEU A 85 23.74 19.91 16.87
C LEU A 85 24.87 19.15 16.18
N ASN A 86 25.74 18.53 16.99
CA ASN A 86 26.84 17.72 16.48
C ASN A 86 26.29 16.55 15.66
N ASN A 87 26.80 16.36 14.44
CA ASN A 87 26.45 15.25 13.56
C ASN A 87 24.93 15.12 13.37
N SER A 88 24.24 16.24 13.13
CA SER A 88 22.79 16.23 13.06
C SER A 88 22.26 15.57 11.78
N GLY A 89 22.95 15.78 10.66
CA GLY A 89 22.40 15.48 9.33
C GLY A 89 21.40 16.54 8.84
N PHE A 90 21.22 17.61 9.60
CA PHE A 90 20.33 18.74 9.33
C PHE A 90 21.14 20.04 9.15
N PHE A 91 20.55 21.03 8.51
CA PHE A 91 21.08 22.37 8.26
C PHE A 91 20.59 23.39 9.30
N ASP A 92 21.19 24.58 9.30
CA ASP A 92 20.89 25.66 10.27
C ASP A 92 19.49 26.27 10.11
N TRP A 93 18.85 26.05 8.95
CA TRP A 93 17.48 26.43 8.67
C TRP A 93 16.47 25.34 9.04
N GLU A 94 16.87 24.33 9.81
CA GLU A 94 16.00 23.23 10.24
C GLU A 94 15.84 23.20 11.77
N SER A 95 14.64 22.84 12.22
CA SER A 95 14.28 22.78 13.63
C SER A 95 13.30 21.64 13.92
N ALA A 96 13.18 21.26 15.19
CA ALA A 96 12.17 20.31 15.63
C ALA A 96 11.43 20.75 16.90
N ILE A 97 10.21 20.23 17.07
CA ILE A 97 9.49 20.30 18.34
C ILE A 97 10.16 19.35 19.34
N LEU A 98 10.34 18.08 18.96
CA LEU A 98 11.10 17.10 19.74
C LEU A 98 12.30 16.60 18.92
N ALA A 99 13.49 16.70 19.50
CA ALA A 99 14.72 16.18 18.92
C ALA A 99 15.24 15.00 19.76
N VAL A 100 15.46 13.85 19.13
CA VAL A 100 16.04 12.65 19.75
C VAL A 100 17.40 12.41 19.11
N GLN A 101 18.48 12.52 19.88
CA GLN A 101 19.85 12.41 19.38
C GLN A 101 20.56 11.23 20.02
N GLY A 102 20.79 10.17 19.24
CA GLY A 102 21.48 8.95 19.67
C GLY A 102 20.73 8.08 20.69
N GLY A 103 19.55 8.50 21.15
CA GLY A 103 18.71 7.68 22.03
C GLY A 103 18.04 6.55 21.27
N GLU A 104 18.22 5.32 21.73
CA GLU A 104 17.57 4.13 21.17
C GLU A 104 16.21 3.85 21.82
N ASN A 105 15.29 3.21 21.10
CA ASN A 105 13.99 2.75 21.63
C ASN A 105 13.10 3.88 22.21
N PHE A 106 13.17 5.08 21.64
CA PHE A 106 12.27 6.18 21.98
C PHE A 106 10.82 5.82 21.61
N LYS A 107 9.88 5.98 22.54
CA LYS A 107 8.44 5.76 22.32
C LYS A 107 7.64 7.02 22.63
N ILE A 108 6.65 7.33 21.81
CA ILE A 108 5.69 8.41 22.07
C ILE A 108 4.29 8.01 21.62
N ASP A 109 3.31 8.21 22.51
CA ASP A 109 1.91 7.88 22.27
C ASP A 109 0.98 9.04 22.62
N GLY A 110 -0.10 9.23 21.85
CA GLY A 110 -1.23 10.07 22.26
C GLY A 110 -0.95 11.57 22.38
N ILE A 111 0.04 12.08 21.63
CA ILE A 111 0.40 13.50 21.59
C ILE A 111 -0.10 14.14 20.30
N GLY A 112 -0.68 15.34 20.42
CA GLY A 112 -0.96 16.23 19.30
C GLY A 112 0.23 17.12 19.00
N PHE A 113 0.52 17.39 17.73
CA PHE A 113 1.56 18.31 17.29
C PHE A 113 0.93 19.34 16.35
N LEU A 114 1.03 20.61 16.72
CA LEU A 114 0.65 21.72 15.86
C LEU A 114 1.89 22.51 15.47
N SER A 115 1.97 22.82 14.18
CA SER A 115 3.09 23.49 13.57
C SER A 115 2.58 24.46 12.50
N ARG A 116 3.50 25.02 11.73
CA ARG A 116 3.17 25.85 10.58
C ARG A 116 4.19 25.62 9.47
N HIS A 117 3.76 25.86 8.25
CA HIS A 117 4.67 25.99 7.12
C HIS A 117 5.55 27.21 7.31
N THR A 118 6.78 27.11 6.84
CA THR A 118 7.82 28.13 6.95
C THR A 118 8.57 28.13 5.64
N ALA A 119 9.08 29.27 5.19
CA ALA A 119 9.75 29.32 3.90
C ALA A 119 11.10 28.58 3.83
N GLY A 120 11.65 28.17 4.97
CA GLY A 120 12.57 27.02 5.09
C GLY A 120 13.95 27.11 4.44
N THR A 121 14.24 28.15 3.65
CA THR A 121 15.46 28.24 2.83
C THR A 121 16.30 29.48 3.17
N GLY A 122 17.60 29.36 2.91
CA GLY A 122 18.53 30.48 2.83
C GLY A 122 18.07 31.48 1.74
N PRO A 123 18.68 32.68 1.66
CA PRO A 123 18.05 33.88 1.10
C PRO A 123 17.54 33.72 -0.34
N ASP A 124 16.27 33.34 -0.50
CA ASP A 124 15.50 33.47 -1.73
C ASP A 124 14.74 34.81 -1.70
N PRO A 125 14.86 35.67 -2.73
CA PRO A 125 14.17 36.96 -2.79
C PRO A 125 12.63 36.88 -2.93
N SER A 126 12.05 35.69 -3.12
CA SER A 126 10.60 35.44 -3.08
C SER A 126 10.07 35.03 -1.69
N ASN A 127 10.97 34.80 -0.74
CA ASN A 127 10.67 34.34 0.61
C ASN A 127 10.09 35.46 1.47
N GLN A 128 8.93 35.22 2.09
CA GLN A 128 8.23 36.19 2.94
C GLN A 128 8.76 36.25 4.39
N ASP A 129 9.64 35.32 4.81
CA ASP A 129 10.23 35.29 6.17
C ASP A 129 11.65 34.67 6.24
N PRO A 130 12.70 35.37 5.77
CA PRO A 130 14.08 34.90 5.86
C PRO A 130 14.57 34.84 7.32
N GLY A 131 14.73 33.63 7.87
CA GLY A 131 15.24 33.39 9.24
C GLY A 131 14.38 32.43 10.07
N ASP A 132 13.23 32.03 9.54
CA ASP A 132 12.30 31.08 10.14
C ASP A 132 12.59 29.64 9.65
N PRO A 133 13.21 28.75 10.46
CA PRO A 133 13.52 27.38 10.03
C PRO A 133 12.31 26.47 9.86
N GLU A 134 12.48 25.47 8.99
CA GLU A 134 11.57 24.33 8.84
C GLU A 134 11.31 23.65 10.18
N ILE A 135 10.05 23.23 10.40
CA ILE A 135 9.61 22.64 11.67
C ILE A 135 9.24 21.17 11.46
N TYR A 136 10.09 20.29 11.97
CA TYR A 136 9.79 18.86 12.12
C TYR A 136 9.10 18.62 13.47
N CYS A 137 8.03 17.82 13.51
CA CYS A 137 7.41 17.49 14.79
C CYS A 137 8.37 16.64 15.64
N ILE A 138 8.96 15.62 15.02
CA ILE A 138 9.97 14.76 15.64
C ILE A 138 11.18 14.63 14.71
N ALA A 139 12.38 14.92 15.21
CA ALA A 139 13.63 14.66 14.50
C ALA A 139 14.44 13.55 15.18
N LEU A 140 14.76 12.50 14.43
CA LEU A 140 15.63 11.40 14.86
C LEU A 140 17.04 11.64 14.30
N ILE A 141 17.99 11.78 15.21
CA ILE A 141 19.31 12.35 14.93
C ILE A 141 20.38 11.37 15.39
N ASN A 142 21.50 11.28 14.65
CA ASN A 142 22.72 10.56 15.06
C ASN A 142 22.44 9.13 15.59
N ALA A 143 21.86 8.28 14.74
CA ALA A 143 21.53 6.88 15.07
C ALA A 143 20.52 6.69 16.24
N ALA A 144 19.55 7.58 16.39
CA ALA A 144 18.36 7.33 17.20
C ALA A 144 17.53 6.18 16.60
N THR A 145 17.83 4.93 16.98
CA THR A 145 17.24 3.72 16.38
C THR A 145 16.01 3.22 17.13
N ASN A 146 15.18 2.43 16.44
CA ASN A 146 14.01 1.74 16.98
C ASN A 146 12.97 2.67 17.63
N ALA A 147 12.84 3.89 17.11
CA ALA A 147 11.81 4.81 17.56
C ALA A 147 10.41 4.27 17.22
N ARG A 148 9.46 4.44 18.14
CA ARG A 148 8.04 4.08 17.97
C ARG A 148 7.19 5.33 18.17
N ILE A 149 6.47 5.71 17.12
CA ILE A 149 5.63 6.91 17.10
C ILE A 149 4.22 6.44 16.75
N SER A 150 3.34 6.41 17.74
CA SER A 150 2.06 5.71 17.63
C SER A 150 0.94 6.54 18.25
N GLY A 151 -0.29 6.41 17.76
CA GLY A 151 -1.47 7.07 18.35
C GLY A 151 -1.40 8.60 18.40
N CYS A 152 -0.53 9.25 17.63
CA CYS A 152 -0.28 10.69 17.66
C CYS A 152 -1.04 11.42 16.54
N TRP A 153 -1.39 12.68 16.78
CA TRP A 153 -2.01 13.55 15.77
C TRP A 153 -1.04 14.63 15.34
N PHE A 154 -0.71 14.68 14.07
CA PHE A 154 0.24 15.60 13.48
C PHE A 154 -0.52 16.57 12.57
N GLY A 155 -0.44 17.86 12.88
CA GLY A 155 -1.04 18.92 12.08
C GLY A 155 -2.56 19.01 12.16
N LEU A 156 -3.20 18.34 13.13
CA LEU A 156 -4.63 18.42 13.40
C LEU A 156 -4.87 18.73 14.88
N ASP A 157 -5.64 19.80 15.14
CA ASP A 157 -6.05 20.15 16.49
C ASP A 157 -7.09 19.15 17.03
N PRO A 158 -7.11 18.87 18.35
CA PRO A 158 -8.15 18.01 18.95
C PRO A 158 -9.60 18.49 18.74
N ASP A 159 -9.83 19.71 18.24
CA ASP A 159 -11.14 20.15 17.74
C ASP A 159 -11.63 19.35 16.51
N GLY A 160 -10.74 18.58 15.86
CA GLY A 160 -11.03 17.68 14.75
C GLY A 160 -11.18 18.37 13.39
N VAL A 161 -10.92 19.67 13.30
CA VAL A 161 -11.14 20.47 12.07
C VAL A 161 -10.01 21.45 11.76
N THR A 162 -9.31 21.99 12.75
CA THR A 162 -8.24 22.98 12.55
C THR A 162 -6.96 22.27 12.12
N VAL A 163 -6.52 22.50 10.88
CA VAL A 163 -5.27 21.96 10.33
C VAL A 163 -4.15 22.97 10.50
N ALA A 164 -3.03 22.54 11.06
CA ALA A 164 -1.81 23.33 11.24
C ALA A 164 -0.58 22.43 11.15
N GLY A 165 -0.31 21.95 9.94
CA GLY A 165 0.88 21.15 9.63
C GLY A 165 2.14 22.00 9.46
N GLY A 166 3.29 21.33 9.48
CA GLY A 166 4.60 21.92 9.23
C GLY A 166 5.37 21.12 8.19
N ARG A 167 6.69 21.00 8.37
CA ARG A 167 7.54 20.30 7.40
C ARG A 167 7.30 18.80 7.41
N SER A 168 7.45 18.14 8.55
CA SER A 168 7.23 16.69 8.68
C SER A 168 6.69 16.28 10.03
N SER A 169 5.95 15.17 10.06
CA SER A 169 5.59 14.47 11.31
C SER A 169 6.83 13.84 11.93
N VAL A 170 7.66 13.22 11.10
CA VAL A 170 8.95 12.67 11.52
C VAL A 170 10.02 12.89 10.45
N ALA A 171 11.23 13.25 10.88
CA ALA A 171 12.39 13.38 10.01
C ALA A 171 13.63 12.67 10.56
N ALA A 172 14.46 12.12 9.68
CA ALA A 172 15.73 11.49 10.06
C ALA A 172 16.72 11.53 8.90
N PHE A 173 17.91 12.10 9.09
CA PHE A 173 18.92 12.19 8.02
C PHE A 173 20.26 11.60 8.45
N LYS A 174 21.07 11.24 7.44
CA LYS A 174 22.43 10.77 7.65
C LYS A 174 23.29 11.92 8.15
N ASP A 175 24.09 11.65 9.18
CA ASP A 175 25.11 12.58 9.63
C ASP A 175 26.32 12.62 8.67
N GLY A 176 27.31 13.48 8.96
CA GLY A 176 28.54 13.58 8.17
C GLY A 176 29.44 12.33 8.20
N SER A 177 29.18 11.37 9.10
CA SER A 177 29.85 10.06 9.15
C SER A 177 29.10 8.98 8.35
N GLY A 178 27.87 9.27 7.91
CA GLY A 178 26.96 8.34 7.23
C GLY A 178 26.07 7.53 8.18
N ALA A 179 26.12 7.76 9.49
CA ALA A 179 25.24 7.13 10.47
C ALA A 179 23.82 7.69 10.34
N SER A 180 22.81 6.82 10.50
CA SER A 180 21.39 7.21 10.42
C SER A 180 20.56 6.49 11.45
N ALA A 181 19.37 7.03 11.74
CA ALA A 181 18.31 6.28 12.38
C ALA A 181 17.96 5.03 11.56
N SER A 182 17.41 4.02 12.23
CA SER A 182 16.87 2.81 11.59
C SER A 182 15.84 2.17 12.51
N GLY A 183 15.01 1.27 11.99
CA GLY A 183 14.03 0.56 12.84
C GLY A 183 12.82 1.39 13.25
N LEU A 184 12.57 2.54 12.61
CA LEU A 184 11.43 3.40 12.94
C LEU A 184 10.12 2.66 12.66
N ILE A 185 9.21 2.69 13.64
CA ILE A 185 7.81 2.35 13.47
C ILE A 185 6.99 3.63 13.60
N PHE A 186 6.34 4.01 12.49
CA PHE A 186 5.39 5.12 12.44
C PHE A 186 3.99 4.55 12.28
N GLY A 187 3.27 4.46 13.39
CA GLY A 187 1.93 3.89 13.50
C GLY A 187 1.95 2.56 14.25
N THR A 188 1.20 1.57 13.77
CA THR A 188 1.14 0.25 14.44
C THR A 188 2.38 -0.59 14.17
N ASP A 189 2.82 -1.33 15.20
CA ASP A 189 3.91 -2.30 15.04
C ASP A 189 3.44 -3.66 14.49
N GLY A 190 2.13 -3.93 14.48
CA GLY A 190 1.55 -5.15 13.93
C GLY A 190 1.72 -6.37 14.84
N ASP A 191 2.00 -6.18 16.13
CA ASP A 191 2.26 -7.29 17.06
C ASP A 191 0.99 -8.05 17.51
N GLY A 192 -0.19 -7.57 17.12
CA GLY A 192 -1.49 -8.14 17.47
C GLY A 192 -2.00 -7.69 18.84
N GLN A 193 -1.36 -6.71 19.48
CA GLN A 193 -1.76 -6.12 20.75
C GLN A 193 -2.03 -4.62 20.62
N ASN A 194 -3.30 -4.25 20.70
CA ASN A 194 -3.74 -2.86 20.72
C ASN A 194 -3.35 -2.06 19.45
N ASP A 195 -3.19 -2.71 18.31
CA ASP A 195 -2.81 -2.06 17.04
C ASP A 195 -3.74 -0.89 16.68
N ALA A 196 -5.03 -1.02 16.99
CA ALA A 196 -6.01 0.06 16.83
C ALA A 196 -5.64 1.33 17.61
N ALA A 197 -5.00 1.23 18.78
CA ALA A 197 -4.58 2.36 19.59
C ALA A 197 -3.41 3.14 18.98
N GLU A 198 -2.68 2.51 18.06
CA GLU A 198 -1.38 2.98 17.57
C GLU A 198 -1.51 3.86 16.32
N PHE A 199 -2.72 4.10 15.82
CA PHE A 199 -2.92 4.84 14.58
C PHE A 199 -2.53 6.31 14.69
N ASN A 200 -1.61 6.76 13.84
CA ASN A 200 -1.34 8.19 13.70
C ASN A 200 -2.27 8.84 12.67
N LEU A 201 -2.56 10.12 12.89
CA LEU A 201 -3.14 11.02 11.90
C LEU A 201 -2.09 12.05 11.50
N SER A 202 -1.91 12.29 10.21
CA SER A 202 -0.96 13.29 9.70
C SER A 202 -1.62 14.15 8.64
N LEU A 203 -1.93 15.41 8.96
CA LEU A 203 -2.63 16.34 8.08
C LEU A 203 -1.76 17.56 7.76
N GLY A 204 -1.70 17.92 6.47
CA GLY A 204 -1.13 19.18 6.00
C GLY A 204 0.38 19.29 6.19
N MET A 205 1.10 18.18 6.29
CA MET A 205 2.57 18.15 6.34
C MET A 205 3.15 18.30 4.93
N GLY A 206 4.23 19.06 4.78
CA GLY A 206 4.93 19.16 3.49
C GLY A 206 5.50 17.81 3.04
N LEU A 207 6.11 17.07 3.95
CA LEU A 207 6.51 15.68 3.81
C LEU A 207 6.21 14.93 5.10
N ALA A 208 5.15 14.13 5.17
CA ALA A 208 4.75 13.52 6.46
C ALA A 208 5.87 12.68 7.10
N VAL A 209 6.53 11.81 6.32
CA VAL A 209 7.65 10.95 6.74
C VAL A 209 8.86 11.26 5.85
N ASN A 210 9.90 11.92 6.40
CA ASN A 210 11.03 12.44 5.62
C ASN A 210 12.37 11.89 6.11
N LEU A 211 12.91 10.88 5.43
CA LEU A 211 13.93 10.00 6.00
C LEU A 211 15.16 9.79 5.10
N ALA A 212 16.22 9.32 5.72
CA ALA A 212 17.34 8.61 5.13
C ALA A 212 17.67 7.39 6.00
N ALA A 213 16.68 6.53 6.25
CA ALA A 213 16.72 5.49 7.29
C ALA A 213 16.22 4.13 6.76
N PRO A 214 16.94 3.01 7.02
CA PRO A 214 16.50 1.67 6.65
C PRO A 214 15.64 1.01 7.75
N ASN A 215 15.01 -0.12 7.41
CA ASN A 215 14.19 -0.95 8.29
C ASN A 215 13.04 -0.15 8.91
N VAL A 216 12.27 0.56 8.08
CA VAL A 216 11.19 1.44 8.54
C VAL A 216 9.83 0.79 8.28
N LYS A 217 8.92 0.82 9.26
CA LYS A 217 7.52 0.42 9.10
C LYS A 217 6.62 1.66 9.20
N VAL A 218 5.78 1.87 8.20
CA VAL A 218 4.73 2.89 8.17
C VAL A 218 3.41 2.16 7.98
N ALA A 219 2.68 1.93 9.07
CA ALA A 219 1.49 1.09 9.08
C ALA A 219 0.40 1.65 10.00
N GLY A 220 -0.87 1.49 9.65
CA GLY A 220 -2.00 1.91 10.49
C GLY A 220 -2.19 3.42 10.60
N ASN A 221 -1.90 4.20 9.55
CA ASN A 221 -1.98 5.67 9.64
C ASN A 221 -3.05 6.26 8.70
N PHE A 222 -3.56 7.43 9.07
CA PHE A 222 -4.35 8.30 8.20
C PHE A 222 -3.47 9.48 7.76
N PHE A 223 -3.33 9.67 6.46
CA PHE A 223 -2.59 10.80 5.90
C PHE A 223 -3.52 11.69 5.07
N ASN A 224 -3.64 12.97 5.43
CA ASN A 224 -4.58 13.91 4.82
C ASN A 224 -6.04 13.42 4.77
N VAL A 225 -6.40 12.56 5.73
CA VAL A 225 -7.77 12.08 5.98
C VAL A 225 -8.14 12.47 7.40
N PHE A 226 -9.29 13.12 7.56
CA PHE A 226 -9.80 13.51 8.88
C PHE A 226 -10.27 12.28 9.68
N PRO A 227 -10.45 12.39 11.02
CA PRO A 227 -10.79 11.26 11.87
C PRO A 227 -12.04 10.47 11.46
N ASN A 228 -12.98 11.08 10.73
CA ASN A 228 -14.16 10.37 10.22
C ASN A 228 -13.84 9.36 9.10
N GLY A 229 -12.64 9.43 8.51
CA GLY A 229 -12.14 8.51 7.48
C GLY A 229 -12.67 8.75 6.06
N THR A 230 -13.57 9.71 5.85
CA THR A 230 -14.19 9.99 4.54
C THR A 230 -14.15 11.47 4.14
N THR A 231 -13.63 12.34 5.00
CA THR A 231 -13.32 13.74 4.69
C THR A 231 -11.81 13.90 4.52
N PHE A 232 -11.42 14.63 3.48
CA PHE A 232 -10.03 14.80 3.07
C PHE A 232 -9.55 16.22 3.26
N LEU A 233 -8.24 16.41 3.35
CA LEU A 233 -7.62 17.73 3.34
C LEU A 233 -7.94 18.46 2.02
N ASP A 234 -8.38 19.71 2.14
CA ASP A 234 -8.50 20.63 1.02
C ASP A 234 -7.34 21.65 1.09
N LEU A 235 -6.49 21.68 0.07
CA LEU A 235 -5.32 22.57 0.05
C LEU A 235 -5.69 24.04 0.23
N SER A 236 -6.87 24.46 -0.21
CA SER A 236 -7.33 25.86 -0.06
C SER A 236 -7.53 26.29 1.39
N THR A 237 -7.54 25.34 2.33
CA THR A 237 -7.71 25.59 3.77
C THR A 237 -6.40 25.81 4.52
N ILE A 238 -5.24 25.61 3.86
CA ILE A 238 -3.92 25.80 4.44
C ILE A 238 -3.06 26.71 3.56
N ASN A 239 -2.02 27.30 4.14
CA ASN A 239 -1.08 28.15 3.43
C ASN A 239 0.31 27.49 3.43
N LEU A 240 0.81 27.15 2.25
CA LEU A 240 2.16 26.61 2.05
C LEU A 240 3.12 27.78 1.81
N LEU A 241 4.11 27.94 2.68
CA LEU A 241 5.06 29.07 2.66
C LEU A 241 6.44 28.69 2.10
N ASP A 242 6.75 27.41 1.99
CA ASP A 242 8.01 26.87 1.43
C ASP A 242 8.02 26.77 -0.10
N GLY A 243 6.88 27.03 -0.76
CA GLY A 243 6.70 26.77 -2.19
C GLY A 243 6.81 25.28 -2.54
N GLY A 244 6.89 24.41 -1.53
CA GLY A 244 6.91 22.96 -1.67
C GLY A 244 5.50 22.40 -1.82
N GLY A 245 5.43 21.19 -2.37
CA GLY A 245 4.20 20.40 -2.39
C GLY A 245 3.95 19.67 -1.07
N ILE A 246 2.82 18.96 -1.00
CA ILE A 246 2.51 17.99 0.05
C ILE A 246 2.73 16.58 -0.50
N GLU A 247 3.70 15.87 0.07
CA GLU A 247 3.94 14.44 -0.19
C GLU A 247 3.88 13.64 1.11
N PHE A 248 3.71 12.32 1.01
CA PHE A 248 3.61 11.49 2.21
C PHE A 248 4.96 10.97 2.68
N ILE A 249 5.78 10.45 1.77
CA ILE A 249 7.00 9.71 2.14
C ILE A 249 8.16 10.10 1.23
N GLU A 250 9.26 10.59 1.81
CA GLU A 250 10.57 10.59 1.16
C GLU A 250 11.51 9.72 1.99
N ASN A 251 12.22 8.77 1.36
CA ASN A 251 13.26 8.03 2.05
C ASN A 251 14.49 7.75 1.17
N ARG A 252 15.61 8.39 1.52
CA ARG A 252 16.89 8.29 0.80
C ARG A 252 17.68 7.01 1.11
N SER A 253 17.20 6.16 2.03
CA SER A 253 17.84 4.89 2.40
C SER A 253 16.80 3.85 2.81
N ALA A 254 15.78 3.68 1.97
CA ALA A 254 14.57 2.90 2.21
C ALA A 254 14.73 1.37 2.17
N ASP A 255 15.92 0.83 2.46
CA ASP A 255 16.11 -0.61 2.44
C ASP A 255 15.25 -1.28 3.52
N ASN A 256 14.53 -2.35 3.15
CA ASN A 256 13.60 -3.10 4.01
C ASN A 256 12.45 -2.23 4.57
N MET A 257 11.94 -1.29 3.79
CA MET A 257 10.81 -0.47 4.19
C MET A 257 9.46 -1.18 3.97
N ILE A 258 8.57 -1.13 4.95
CA ILE A 258 7.20 -1.63 4.88
C ILE A 258 6.24 -0.45 4.95
N ILE A 259 5.32 -0.35 4.00
CA ILE A 259 4.25 0.65 3.95
C ILE A 259 2.93 -0.10 3.82
N GLY A 260 2.18 -0.15 4.91
CA GLY A 260 0.97 -0.94 5.04
C GLY A 260 1.24 -2.29 5.71
N THR A 261 0.55 -3.33 5.27
CA THR A 261 0.68 -4.67 5.89
C THR A 261 1.95 -5.38 5.48
N ASP A 262 2.54 -6.14 6.41
CA ASP A 262 3.64 -7.05 6.12
C ASP A 262 3.19 -8.47 5.73
N GLY A 263 1.90 -8.78 5.91
CA GLY A 263 1.27 -10.03 5.46
C GLY A 263 1.62 -11.24 6.33
N ASN A 264 2.07 -11.03 7.57
CA ASN A 264 2.55 -12.12 8.41
C ASN A 264 1.44 -12.97 9.07
N GLY A 265 0.17 -12.58 8.89
CA GLY A 265 -1.00 -13.26 9.47
C GLY A 265 -1.43 -12.72 10.83
N VAL A 266 -0.76 -11.69 11.35
CA VAL A 266 -1.02 -11.03 12.62
C VAL A 266 -1.33 -9.57 12.35
N SER A 267 -2.52 -9.11 12.77
CA SER A 267 -2.93 -7.70 12.70
C SER A 267 -2.99 -7.07 11.30
N ASP A 268 -2.72 -7.80 10.22
CA ASP A 268 -2.69 -7.29 8.84
C ASP A 268 -3.87 -6.39 8.44
N SER A 269 -5.06 -6.60 9.01
CA SER A 269 -6.23 -5.75 8.79
C SER A 269 -6.08 -4.32 9.29
N ASN A 270 -5.28 -4.08 10.34
CA ASN A 270 -5.02 -2.78 10.98
C ASN A 270 -3.73 -2.11 10.51
N GLU A 271 -2.87 -2.82 9.81
CA GLU A 271 -1.60 -2.26 9.31
C GLU A 271 -1.76 -1.37 8.08
N ARG A 272 -2.92 -1.41 7.42
CA ARG A 272 -3.27 -0.56 6.28
C ARG A 272 -3.07 0.93 6.61
N ASN A 273 -2.55 1.69 5.65
CA ASN A 273 -2.65 3.15 5.71
C ASN A 273 -3.80 3.64 4.81
N ILE A 274 -4.40 4.76 5.20
CA ILE A 274 -5.43 5.47 4.44
C ILE A 274 -4.86 6.82 4.00
N PHE A 275 -4.67 6.97 2.69
CA PHE A 275 -4.06 8.15 2.10
C PHE A 275 -5.09 8.98 1.34
N GLY A 276 -5.24 10.23 1.75
CA GLY A 276 -5.99 11.26 1.04
C GLY A 276 -5.17 11.91 -0.08
N PRO A 277 -5.46 13.17 -0.45
CA PRO A 277 -4.76 13.86 -1.52
C PRO A 277 -3.30 14.15 -1.18
N VAL A 278 -2.46 14.07 -2.21
CA VAL A 278 -1.15 14.74 -2.27
C VAL A 278 -1.26 15.97 -3.15
N PHE A 279 -0.42 16.96 -2.87
CA PHE A 279 -0.30 18.18 -3.64
C PHE A 279 1.16 18.30 -4.09
N SER A 280 1.61 17.26 -4.77
CA SER A 280 2.92 17.14 -5.41
C SER A 280 2.83 16.16 -6.57
N ASP A 281 3.91 16.06 -7.32
CA ASP A 281 4.05 15.19 -8.48
C ASP A 281 4.22 13.70 -8.13
N THR A 282 4.52 13.38 -6.88
CA THR A 282 4.86 12.03 -6.42
C THR A 282 4.27 11.77 -5.04
N PHE A 283 3.72 10.58 -4.85
CA PHE A 283 3.18 10.11 -3.57
C PHE A 283 4.30 9.70 -2.59
N ALA A 284 5.24 8.87 -3.05
CA ALA A 284 6.41 8.46 -2.28
C ALA A 284 7.69 8.44 -3.12
N ARG A 285 8.76 9.05 -2.60
CA ARG A 285 10.05 9.21 -3.28
C ARG A 285 11.16 8.41 -2.59
N PHE A 286 11.82 7.57 -3.36
CA PHE A 286 12.93 6.72 -2.94
C PHE A 286 14.18 7.04 -3.76
N SER A 287 14.95 8.03 -3.30
CA SER A 287 16.13 8.54 -4.00
C SER A 287 17.43 7.82 -3.61
N GLY A 288 17.37 6.70 -2.90
CA GLY A 288 18.49 5.78 -2.66
C GLY A 288 18.35 4.48 -3.46
N ALA A 289 19.17 3.46 -3.14
CA ALA A 289 19.03 2.14 -3.78
C ALA A 289 17.64 1.53 -3.53
N ALA A 290 17.12 1.63 -2.29
CA ALA A 290 15.72 1.33 -1.96
C ALA A 290 15.31 -0.11 -2.33
N THR A 291 15.95 -1.07 -1.65
CA THR A 291 15.75 -2.50 -1.88
C THR A 291 14.79 -3.12 -0.87
N ASN A 292 14.03 -4.12 -1.29
CA ASN A 292 13.10 -4.88 -0.47
C ASN A 292 12.00 -4.02 0.16
N ILE A 293 11.39 -3.16 -0.65
CA ILE A 293 10.24 -2.35 -0.24
C ILE A 293 8.95 -3.14 -0.37
N THR A 294 8.09 -3.08 0.64
CA THR A 294 6.70 -3.57 0.58
C THR A 294 5.73 -2.40 0.63
N PHE A 295 4.82 -2.34 -0.33
CA PHE A 295 3.65 -1.47 -0.31
C PHE A 295 2.39 -2.33 -0.50
N ALA A 296 1.74 -2.69 0.60
CA ALA A 296 0.66 -3.67 0.59
C ALA A 296 -0.51 -3.24 1.49
N GLY A 297 -1.72 -3.55 1.03
CA GLY A 297 -2.96 -3.37 1.77
C GLY A 297 -3.41 -1.93 1.96
N ASN A 298 -2.77 -0.94 1.34
CA ASN A 298 -3.09 0.48 1.53
C ASN A 298 -4.33 0.92 0.75
N TYR A 299 -5.02 1.93 1.26
CA TYR A 299 -6.05 2.68 0.53
C TYR A 299 -5.47 4.03 0.11
N VAL A 300 -5.48 4.31 -1.19
CA VAL A 300 -4.92 5.55 -1.76
C VAL A 300 -5.99 6.26 -2.56
N GLY A 301 -6.24 7.54 -2.24
CA GLY A 301 -7.23 8.35 -2.92
C GLY A 301 -8.68 7.99 -2.57
N VAL A 302 -8.90 7.17 -1.53
CA VAL A 302 -10.22 6.69 -1.10
C VAL A 302 -10.28 6.55 0.42
N GLY A 303 -11.46 6.81 0.96
CA GLY A 303 -11.73 6.76 2.40
C GLY A 303 -11.84 5.35 2.94
N ILE A 304 -12.01 5.25 4.27
CA ILE A 304 -12.11 3.98 5.01
C ILE A 304 -13.26 3.06 4.55
N ASP A 305 -14.26 3.60 3.89
CA ASP A 305 -15.40 2.86 3.34
C ASP A 305 -15.07 2.19 1.99
N GLY A 306 -13.90 2.47 1.42
CA GLY A 306 -13.48 1.98 0.10
C GLY A 306 -14.35 2.52 -1.04
N GLN A 307 -15.06 3.64 -0.83
CA GLN A 307 -15.99 4.22 -1.80
C GLN A 307 -15.92 5.75 -1.88
N SER A 308 -15.67 6.42 -0.76
CA SER A 308 -15.55 7.88 -0.70
C SER A 308 -14.22 8.29 -1.32
N ALA A 309 -14.20 8.47 -2.64
CA ALA A 309 -13.02 8.88 -3.38
C ALA A 309 -12.66 10.36 -3.12
N VAL A 310 -11.37 10.69 -3.13
CA VAL A 310 -10.90 12.08 -3.18
C VAL A 310 -11.42 12.71 -4.49
N PRO A 311 -12.15 13.84 -4.43
CA PRO A 311 -12.63 14.51 -5.62
C PRO A 311 -11.48 14.89 -6.55
N ARG A 312 -11.62 14.60 -7.85
CA ARG A 312 -10.62 14.95 -8.88
C ARG A 312 -10.23 16.43 -8.89
N SER A 313 -11.17 17.32 -8.57
CA SER A 313 -10.91 18.76 -8.48
C SER A 313 -9.95 19.16 -7.35
N GLN A 314 -9.67 18.24 -6.42
CA GLN A 314 -8.76 18.41 -5.28
C GLN A 314 -7.45 17.64 -5.47
N LEU A 315 -7.22 17.03 -6.62
CA LEU A 315 -5.98 16.31 -6.93
C LEU A 315 -5.12 17.14 -7.88
N GLU A 316 -3.80 17.05 -7.70
CA GLU A 316 -2.88 17.49 -8.74
C GLU A 316 -2.95 16.58 -9.96
N ASN A 317 -2.66 17.14 -11.12
CA ASN A 317 -2.51 16.35 -12.35
C ASN A 317 -1.19 15.57 -12.28
N ASP A 318 -1.18 14.36 -12.86
CA ASP A 318 0.03 13.57 -13.15
C ASP A 318 0.80 13.05 -11.92
N ILE A 319 0.07 12.67 -10.86
CA ILE A 319 0.67 12.09 -9.65
C ILE A 319 1.20 10.68 -9.94
N THR A 320 2.50 10.49 -9.68
CA THR A 320 3.19 9.20 -9.70
C THR A 320 3.08 8.52 -8.33
N LEU A 321 2.83 7.21 -8.26
CA LEU A 321 2.77 6.49 -6.97
C LEU A 321 4.16 6.40 -6.33
N PHE A 322 5.18 6.02 -7.10
CA PHE A 322 6.56 5.97 -6.62
C PHE A 322 7.55 6.59 -7.61
N SER A 323 8.51 7.35 -7.08
CA SER A 323 9.75 7.68 -7.80
C SER A 323 10.89 6.87 -7.20
N ILE A 324 11.51 5.99 -7.99
CA ILE A 324 12.52 5.01 -7.52
C ILE A 324 13.81 5.05 -8.35
N GLN A 325 14.85 4.34 -7.93
CA GLN A 325 16.07 4.15 -8.72
C GLN A 325 16.07 2.82 -9.50
N LYS A 326 16.94 2.67 -10.50
CA LYS A 326 17.08 1.41 -11.28
C LYS A 326 17.47 0.20 -10.43
N GLN A 327 18.15 0.42 -9.31
CA GLN A 327 18.55 -0.64 -8.36
C GLN A 327 17.42 -1.02 -7.40
N SER A 328 16.31 -0.29 -7.39
CA SER A 328 15.23 -0.50 -6.42
C SER A 328 14.51 -1.81 -6.65
N SER A 329 14.01 -2.37 -5.54
CA SER A 329 13.14 -3.54 -5.57
C SER A 329 11.94 -3.29 -4.67
N ILE A 330 10.76 -3.36 -5.27
CA ILE A 330 9.50 -3.02 -4.61
C ILE A 330 8.42 -4.03 -4.97
N ARG A 331 7.67 -4.46 -3.95
CA ARG A 331 6.42 -5.19 -4.08
C ARG A 331 5.27 -4.25 -3.82
N VAL A 332 4.35 -4.17 -4.78
CA VAL A 332 3.11 -3.42 -4.72
C VAL A 332 1.96 -4.42 -4.76
N GLY A 333 1.32 -4.62 -3.62
CA GLY A 333 0.21 -5.57 -3.44
C GLY A 333 0.65 -6.94 -2.90
N SER A 334 -0.14 -7.97 -3.20
CA SER A 334 0.02 -9.29 -2.58
C SER A 334 1.25 -10.06 -3.07
N ASN A 335 1.88 -10.79 -2.15
CA ASN A 335 2.95 -11.72 -2.48
C ASN A 335 2.42 -13.09 -2.90
N PHE A 336 1.13 -13.38 -2.64
CA PHE A 336 0.44 -14.66 -2.87
C PHE A 336 1.09 -15.87 -2.18
N ASP A 337 1.55 -15.70 -0.95
CA ASP A 337 2.10 -16.78 -0.12
C ASP A 337 1.03 -17.59 0.62
N GLY A 338 -0.24 -17.19 0.50
CA GLY A 338 -1.39 -17.85 1.11
C GLY A 338 -1.72 -17.35 2.51
N VAL A 339 -0.98 -16.37 3.02
CA VAL A 339 -1.25 -15.66 4.27
C VAL A 339 -1.69 -14.25 3.94
N SER A 340 -2.91 -13.90 4.34
CA SER A 340 -3.45 -12.54 4.20
C SER A 340 -3.46 -11.94 2.79
N ASP A 341 -3.28 -12.74 1.73
CA ASP A 341 -3.29 -12.28 0.32
C ASP A 341 -4.44 -11.30 0.00
N ALA A 342 -5.64 -11.56 0.55
CA ALA A 342 -6.82 -10.71 0.36
C ALA A 342 -6.73 -9.33 1.03
N LEU A 343 -5.88 -9.18 2.05
CA LEU A 343 -5.61 -7.94 2.77
C LEU A 343 -4.40 -7.19 2.21
N GLU A 344 -3.47 -7.89 1.55
CA GLU A 344 -2.26 -7.29 0.98
C GLU A 344 -2.51 -6.51 -0.32
N GLY A 345 -3.64 -6.75 -1.01
CA GLY A 345 -4.04 -5.98 -2.18
C GLY A 345 -4.30 -4.51 -1.83
N ASN A 346 -3.66 -3.57 -2.54
CA ASN A 346 -3.96 -2.15 -2.38
C ASN A 346 -5.27 -1.80 -3.11
N LEU A 347 -6.03 -0.84 -2.57
CA LEU A 347 -7.10 -0.14 -3.28
C LEU A 347 -6.61 1.27 -3.62
N ILE A 348 -6.47 1.56 -4.91
CA ILE A 348 -5.87 2.80 -5.38
C ILE A 348 -6.85 3.49 -6.32
N GLU A 349 -7.22 4.72 -6.00
CA GLU A 349 -8.19 5.50 -6.77
C GLU A 349 -7.61 6.85 -7.23
N ASN A 350 -7.98 7.26 -8.44
CA ASN A 350 -7.71 8.59 -8.99
C ASN A 350 -6.22 9.03 -9.03
N LEU A 351 -5.23 8.13 -9.10
CA LEU A 351 -3.83 8.47 -9.43
C LEU A 351 -3.61 8.61 -10.95
N GLY A 352 -2.49 9.20 -11.37
CA GLY A 352 -2.15 9.39 -12.80
C GLY A 352 -2.73 10.66 -13.42
N CYS A 353 -2.76 10.75 -14.75
CA CYS A 353 -3.03 11.98 -15.51
C CYS A 353 -4.50 12.38 -15.53
N GLN A 354 -4.92 13.30 -14.65
CA GLN A 354 -6.35 13.50 -14.38
C GLN A 354 -7.13 14.31 -15.44
N MET A 355 -6.50 15.15 -16.29
CA MET A 355 -7.23 16.19 -17.06
C MET A 355 -6.73 16.52 -18.49
N GLU A 356 -5.58 16.01 -18.96
CA GLU A 356 -5.05 16.27 -20.31
C GLU A 356 -4.76 14.96 -21.08
N SER A 357 -4.63 15.01 -22.41
CA SER A 357 -4.27 13.83 -23.21
C SER A 357 -2.87 13.35 -22.82
N CYS A 358 -2.74 12.09 -22.40
CA CYS A 358 -1.47 11.44 -22.04
C CYS A 358 -0.49 11.26 -23.21
N ASP A 359 -0.72 11.89 -24.37
CA ASP A 359 0.00 11.67 -25.62
C ASP A 359 1.37 12.38 -25.69
N THR A 360 1.76 13.12 -24.65
CA THR A 360 3.06 13.80 -24.54
C THR A 360 3.53 13.82 -23.09
N PRO A 361 4.77 13.41 -22.84
CA PRO A 361 5.08 12.26 -21.99
C PRO A 361 4.56 12.44 -20.54
N ALA A 362 3.41 11.81 -20.30
CA ALA A 362 2.79 11.67 -19.00
C ALA A 362 3.69 10.83 -18.05
N ARG A 363 3.79 11.24 -16.78
CA ARG A 363 4.54 10.50 -15.76
C ARG A 363 3.94 9.10 -15.56
N ALA A 364 4.81 8.13 -15.30
CA ALA A 364 4.43 6.74 -15.12
C ALA A 364 3.70 6.49 -13.79
N PHE A 365 2.92 5.41 -13.71
CA PHE A 365 2.33 4.98 -12.43
C PHE A 365 3.43 4.70 -11.39
N VAL A 366 4.54 4.11 -11.83
CA VAL A 366 5.81 4.05 -11.10
C VAL A 366 6.91 4.63 -11.99
N GLY A 367 7.49 5.76 -11.58
CA GLY A 367 8.52 6.48 -12.32
C GLY A 367 9.93 6.23 -11.78
N LEU A 368 10.95 6.64 -12.54
CA LEU A 368 12.32 6.67 -12.06
C LEU A 368 12.64 8.08 -11.54
N HIS A 369 13.58 8.16 -10.61
CA HIS A 369 14.06 9.41 -10.05
C HIS A 369 15.03 10.10 -11.01
N ASP A 370 14.89 11.41 -11.20
CA ASP A 370 15.64 12.22 -12.17
C ASP A 370 17.17 12.11 -12.02
N SER A 371 17.67 11.85 -10.80
CA SER A 371 19.10 11.70 -10.51
C SER A 371 19.72 10.38 -10.99
N ASN A 372 19.02 9.60 -11.80
CA ASN A 372 19.47 8.30 -12.31
C ASN A 372 19.07 8.07 -13.78
N ASN A 373 18.94 9.15 -14.56
CA ASN A 373 18.70 9.08 -16.00
C ASN A 373 20.00 8.87 -16.82
N ASP A 374 21.07 8.46 -16.15
CA ASP A 374 22.42 8.37 -16.69
C ASP A 374 22.55 7.12 -17.60
N ASP A 375 22.34 7.34 -18.90
CA ASP A 375 22.98 6.67 -20.04
C ASP A 375 22.97 5.14 -20.11
N GLY A 376 21.77 4.53 -20.25
CA GLY A 376 21.66 3.24 -20.94
C GLY A 376 20.51 2.33 -20.55
N GLY A 377 19.76 2.62 -19.47
CA GLY A 377 18.50 1.97 -19.09
C GLY A 377 18.52 0.44 -18.90
N ALA A 378 19.68 -0.21 -19.02
CA ALA A 378 19.79 -1.65 -18.91
C ALA A 378 19.72 -2.06 -17.43
N ASP A 379 18.85 -3.04 -17.15
CA ASP A 379 18.53 -3.61 -15.84
C ASP A 379 17.41 -2.87 -15.08
N ALA A 380 16.17 -3.29 -15.36
CA ALA A 380 14.95 -2.82 -14.71
C ALA A 380 15.05 -2.76 -13.18
N ALA A 381 14.41 -1.73 -12.60
CA ALA A 381 13.98 -1.83 -11.22
C ALA A 381 13.08 -3.06 -11.05
N ARG A 382 13.20 -3.76 -9.93
CA ARG A 382 12.43 -4.99 -9.71
C ARG A 382 11.10 -4.64 -9.08
N ILE A 383 10.17 -4.21 -9.92
CA ILE A 383 8.81 -3.86 -9.53
C ILE A 383 7.93 -5.11 -9.69
N VAL A 384 7.31 -5.53 -8.61
CA VAL A 384 6.25 -6.55 -8.61
C VAL A 384 4.94 -5.83 -8.34
N LEU A 385 3.97 -5.94 -9.24
CA LEU A 385 2.63 -5.37 -9.09
C LEU A 385 1.59 -6.47 -9.23
N ARG A 386 1.05 -6.95 -8.11
CA ARG A 386 0.07 -8.05 -8.13
C ARG A 386 -1.01 -7.90 -7.06
N GLY A 387 -2.23 -8.35 -7.35
CA GLY A 387 -3.33 -8.36 -6.36
C GLY A 387 -3.93 -7.00 -6.01
N ASN A 388 -3.56 -5.93 -6.71
CA ASN A 388 -4.09 -4.58 -6.48
C ASN A 388 -5.41 -4.36 -7.22
N THR A 389 -6.31 -3.62 -6.58
CA THR A 389 -7.50 -3.06 -7.21
C THR A 389 -7.22 -1.59 -7.53
N LEU A 390 -7.24 -1.27 -8.81
CA LEU A 390 -7.10 0.08 -9.30
C LEU A 390 -8.49 0.56 -9.76
N VAL A 391 -8.90 1.78 -9.39
CA VAL A 391 -10.16 2.40 -9.83
C VAL A 391 -9.89 3.80 -10.37
N ASN A 392 -10.36 4.10 -11.59
CA ASN A 392 -10.34 5.46 -12.15
C ASN A 392 -8.96 6.20 -12.18
N ASN A 393 -7.83 5.47 -12.25
CA ASN A 393 -6.44 5.99 -12.24
C ASN A 393 -5.86 6.33 -13.63
N ALA A 394 -5.94 7.55 -14.13
CA ALA A 394 -5.77 7.89 -15.55
C ALA A 394 -4.36 7.75 -16.23
N SER A 395 -3.69 6.60 -16.18
CA SER A 395 -2.52 6.30 -17.05
C SER A 395 -2.39 4.81 -17.39
N ALA A 396 -1.61 4.51 -18.43
CA ALA A 396 -1.06 3.17 -18.61
C ALA A 396 -0.17 2.86 -17.40
N ILE A 397 -0.32 1.67 -16.82
CA ILE A 397 0.56 1.18 -15.74
C ILE A 397 1.93 0.85 -16.34
N LEU A 398 2.68 1.91 -16.62
CA LEU A 398 4.05 1.84 -17.09
C LEU A 398 4.94 1.68 -15.87
N MET A 399 5.78 0.67 -15.92
CA MET A 399 6.79 0.36 -14.90
C MET A 399 8.14 1.03 -15.20
N GLN A 400 8.15 1.92 -16.19
CA GLN A 400 9.35 2.55 -16.71
C GLN A 400 9.16 4.07 -16.74
N ASP A 401 10.28 4.77 -16.65
CA ASP A 401 10.32 6.20 -16.88
C ASP A 401 10.25 6.54 -18.38
N GLN A 402 9.69 7.71 -18.69
CA GLN A 402 9.65 8.32 -20.03
C GLN A 402 11.02 8.36 -20.73
N ASN A 403 12.12 8.41 -19.98
CA ASN A 403 13.47 8.51 -20.52
C ASN A 403 14.10 7.16 -20.89
N VAL A 404 13.47 6.04 -20.52
CA VAL A 404 13.97 4.68 -20.81
C VAL A 404 12.99 3.96 -21.74
N ALA A 405 13.48 3.52 -22.91
CA ALA A 405 12.66 2.71 -23.82
C ALA A 405 12.24 1.38 -23.18
N ILE A 406 10.99 0.95 -23.39
CA ILE A 406 10.42 -0.32 -22.89
C ILE A 406 11.38 -1.49 -23.12
N ALA A 407 11.85 -1.63 -24.37
CA ALA A 407 12.74 -2.71 -24.77
C ALA A 407 14.04 -2.73 -23.95
N THR A 408 14.58 -1.55 -23.62
CA THR A 408 15.79 -1.40 -22.83
C THR A 408 15.54 -1.78 -21.37
N TYR A 409 14.42 -1.33 -20.80
CA TYR A 409 14.01 -1.64 -19.43
C TYR A 409 13.93 -3.17 -19.22
N TYR A 410 13.25 -3.88 -20.11
CA TYR A 410 13.07 -5.34 -20.01
C TYR A 410 14.20 -6.19 -20.60
N SER A 411 15.29 -5.58 -21.06
CA SER A 411 16.41 -6.28 -21.74
C SER A 411 17.10 -7.36 -20.90
N THR A 412 17.00 -7.28 -19.57
CA THR A 412 17.54 -8.30 -18.66
C THR A 412 16.49 -9.31 -18.20
N VAL A 413 15.21 -9.04 -18.46
CA VAL A 413 14.06 -9.85 -18.03
C VAL A 413 13.60 -10.81 -19.12
N LEU A 414 13.58 -10.36 -20.37
CA LEU A 414 13.11 -11.13 -21.52
C LEU A 414 14.26 -11.74 -22.32
N ALA A 415 13.98 -12.81 -23.07
CA ALA A 415 14.93 -13.43 -23.99
C ALA A 415 15.21 -12.55 -25.22
N ASP A 416 14.19 -11.86 -25.74
CA ASP A 416 14.32 -10.86 -26.82
C ASP A 416 13.33 -9.69 -26.59
N SER A 417 13.75 -8.69 -25.81
CA SER A 417 12.93 -7.49 -25.55
C SER A 417 12.82 -6.53 -26.74
N THR A 418 13.54 -6.76 -27.85
CA THR A 418 13.54 -5.85 -29.00
C THR A 418 12.42 -6.13 -29.99
N ASN A 419 12.03 -7.40 -30.12
CA ASN A 419 11.00 -7.83 -31.05
C ASN A 419 9.76 -8.41 -30.36
N ASP A 420 9.89 -8.87 -29.10
CA ASP A 420 8.85 -9.59 -28.39
C ASP A 420 8.78 -9.18 -26.90
N PHE A 421 7.99 -8.15 -26.60
CA PHE A 421 7.83 -7.62 -25.24
C PHE A 421 6.37 -7.46 -24.80
N ALA A 422 5.41 -7.70 -25.69
CA ALA A 422 3.99 -7.45 -25.43
C ALA A 422 3.24 -8.76 -25.17
N THR A 423 2.61 -8.86 -24.00
CA THR A 423 1.67 -9.93 -23.69
C THR A 423 0.44 -9.82 -24.60
N ALA A 424 0.04 -10.92 -25.24
CA ALA A 424 -1.18 -10.97 -26.04
C ALA A 424 -2.24 -11.83 -25.35
N LEU A 425 -3.48 -11.34 -25.33
CA LEU A 425 -4.64 -12.04 -24.79
C LEU A 425 -5.69 -12.24 -25.88
N SER A 426 -6.26 -13.44 -25.95
CA SER A 426 -7.37 -13.77 -26.85
C SER A 426 -8.30 -14.81 -26.22
N THR A 427 -9.38 -15.18 -26.91
CA THR A 427 -10.19 -16.35 -26.55
C THR A 427 -10.00 -17.48 -27.55
N ASN A 428 -10.26 -18.70 -27.10
CA ASN A 428 -10.51 -19.80 -28.05
C ASN A 428 -11.78 -19.54 -28.88
N ALA A 429 -12.00 -20.36 -29.91
CA ALA A 429 -13.14 -20.23 -30.82
C ALA A 429 -14.51 -20.33 -30.13
N ASP A 430 -14.59 -21.10 -29.04
CA ASP A 430 -15.82 -21.31 -28.28
C ASP A 430 -16.06 -20.24 -27.20
N GLY A 431 -15.10 -19.34 -26.96
CA GLY A 431 -15.18 -18.32 -25.92
C GLY A 431 -15.18 -18.89 -24.49
N THR A 432 -14.66 -20.10 -24.29
CA THR A 432 -14.61 -20.82 -23.00
C THR A 432 -13.25 -20.73 -22.32
N GLN A 433 -12.20 -20.35 -23.06
CA GLN A 433 -10.84 -20.22 -22.56
C GLN A 433 -10.25 -18.87 -22.91
N LEU A 434 -9.48 -18.30 -22.00
CA LEU A 434 -8.51 -17.24 -22.27
C LEU A 434 -7.20 -17.88 -22.73
N LEU A 435 -6.65 -17.37 -23.82
CA LEU A 435 -5.38 -17.80 -24.40
C LEU A 435 -4.38 -16.65 -24.30
N VAL A 436 -3.29 -16.88 -23.58
CA VAL A 436 -2.24 -15.87 -23.34
C VAL A 436 -0.97 -16.29 -24.05
N THR A 437 -0.43 -15.42 -24.89
CA THR A 437 0.93 -15.56 -25.41
C THR A 437 1.87 -14.72 -24.55
N ILE A 438 2.87 -15.37 -23.97
CA ILE A 438 3.82 -14.76 -23.04
C ILE A 438 5.12 -14.46 -23.80
N PRO A 439 5.62 -13.21 -23.75
CA PRO A 439 6.97 -12.91 -24.23
C PRO A 439 8.00 -13.80 -23.50
N PRO A 440 8.85 -14.55 -24.22
CA PRO A 440 9.72 -15.53 -23.58
C PRO A 440 10.67 -14.89 -22.54
N PRO A 441 10.75 -15.42 -21.31
CA PRO A 441 11.63 -14.88 -20.28
C PRO A 441 13.09 -15.22 -20.56
N ASN A 442 13.99 -14.42 -19.98
CA ASN A 442 15.39 -14.80 -19.80
C ASN A 442 15.48 -15.88 -18.71
N THR A 443 15.42 -17.15 -19.13
CA THR A 443 15.37 -18.32 -18.25
C THR A 443 16.62 -18.50 -17.37
N ASN A 444 17.72 -17.79 -17.64
CA ASN A 444 18.88 -17.76 -16.73
C ASN A 444 18.62 -16.94 -15.45
N LYS A 445 17.62 -16.06 -15.46
CA LYS A 445 17.25 -15.18 -14.33
C LYS A 445 15.85 -15.45 -13.82
N TYR A 446 14.90 -15.70 -14.71
CA TYR A 446 13.49 -15.89 -14.38
C TYR A 446 13.00 -17.19 -15.02
N SER A 447 12.86 -18.24 -14.22
CA SER A 447 12.46 -19.57 -14.68
C SER A 447 10.96 -19.75 -14.82
N THR A 448 10.17 -18.77 -14.34
CA THR A 448 8.74 -18.92 -14.15
C THR A 448 8.01 -17.68 -14.65
N ALA A 449 6.95 -17.89 -15.43
CA ALA A 449 6.02 -16.85 -15.82
C ALA A 449 4.68 -17.08 -15.10
N ILE A 450 4.21 -16.06 -14.42
CA ILE A 450 2.93 -16.04 -13.71
C ILE A 450 2.00 -15.10 -14.46
N VAL A 451 0.80 -15.56 -14.82
CA VAL A 451 -0.23 -14.76 -15.48
C VAL A 451 -1.30 -14.44 -14.46
N ASP A 452 -1.48 -13.16 -14.16
CA ASP A 452 -2.59 -12.64 -13.39
C ASP A 452 -3.67 -12.09 -14.33
N PHE A 453 -4.92 -12.49 -14.14
CA PHE A 453 -6.08 -11.96 -14.85
C PHE A 453 -6.78 -10.90 -14.01
N TYR A 454 -7.19 -9.82 -14.66
CA TYR A 454 -7.91 -8.74 -14.02
C TYR A 454 -9.13 -8.30 -14.82
N ALA A 455 -10.20 -7.93 -14.12
CA ALA A 455 -11.34 -7.22 -14.68
C ALA A 455 -11.00 -5.75 -14.87
N VAL A 456 -11.24 -5.21 -16.06
CA VAL A 456 -11.02 -3.79 -16.38
C VAL A 456 -12.16 -2.94 -15.80
N ASP A 457 -11.82 -1.85 -15.13
CA ASP A 457 -12.77 -0.81 -14.69
C ASP A 457 -13.42 -0.10 -15.91
N PRO A 458 -14.75 -0.22 -16.08
CA PRO A 458 -15.45 0.41 -17.19
C PRO A 458 -15.47 1.94 -17.12
N VAL A 459 -15.36 2.54 -15.93
CA VAL A 459 -15.30 4.00 -15.74
C VAL A 459 -13.95 4.52 -16.23
N GLY A 460 -12.87 3.89 -15.80
CA GLY A 460 -11.53 4.10 -16.34
C GLY A 460 -11.51 4.02 -17.86
N LEU A 461 -12.03 2.94 -18.44
CA LEU A 461 -12.05 2.72 -19.89
C LEU A 461 -12.77 3.84 -20.65
N THR A 462 -13.86 4.37 -20.08
CA THR A 462 -14.60 5.51 -20.65
C THR A 462 -13.80 6.80 -20.58
N ASN A 463 -12.97 6.97 -19.54
CA ASN A 463 -12.17 8.18 -19.33
C ASN A 463 -10.85 8.18 -20.15
N ALA A 464 -10.41 7.03 -20.67
CA ALA A 464 -9.18 6.91 -21.47
C ALA A 464 -9.35 7.18 -22.99
N ILE A 465 -10.43 7.83 -23.44
CA ILE A 465 -10.68 8.12 -24.86
C ILE A 465 -9.51 8.93 -25.45
N GLY A 466 -8.80 8.32 -26.42
CA GLY A 466 -7.65 8.93 -27.11
C GLY A 466 -6.29 8.31 -26.76
N GLN A 467 -6.19 7.57 -25.65
CA GLN A 467 -4.93 6.99 -25.19
C GLN A 467 -4.69 5.60 -25.79
N THR A 468 -3.53 5.38 -26.42
CA THR A 468 -3.24 4.20 -27.26
C THR A 468 -2.70 2.97 -26.50
N ASN A 469 -2.32 3.12 -25.22
CA ASN A 469 -1.61 2.09 -24.43
C ASN A 469 -2.30 1.71 -23.09
N VAL A 470 -3.58 1.99 -22.91
CA VAL A 470 -4.19 1.95 -21.56
C VAL A 470 -4.93 0.64 -21.28
N VAL A 471 -4.49 -0.04 -20.22
CA VAL A 471 -5.35 -0.95 -19.47
C VAL A 471 -5.84 -0.22 -18.24
N VAL A 472 -7.14 0.04 -18.19
CA VAL A 472 -7.71 1.21 -17.50
C VAL A 472 -8.42 0.83 -16.20
N HIS A 473 -7.64 0.24 -15.29
CA HIS A 473 -7.87 0.02 -13.85
C HIS A 473 -8.41 -1.37 -13.45
N PRO A 474 -7.47 -2.30 -13.25
CA PRO A 474 -7.77 -3.71 -13.05
C PRO A 474 -8.16 -4.09 -11.60
N THR A 475 -9.16 -4.97 -11.46
CA THR A 475 -9.48 -5.71 -10.23
C THR A 475 -9.03 -7.17 -10.38
N PRO A 476 -8.29 -7.77 -9.43
CA PRO A 476 -7.77 -9.13 -9.57
C PRO A 476 -8.90 -10.16 -9.69
N LEU A 477 -8.72 -11.16 -10.56
CA LEU A 477 -9.67 -12.26 -10.75
C LEU A 477 -9.05 -13.63 -10.43
N ALA A 478 -7.88 -13.92 -11.00
CA ALA A 478 -7.21 -15.20 -10.86
C ALA A 478 -5.74 -15.09 -11.25
N SER A 479 -4.95 -16.11 -10.89
CA SER A 479 -3.55 -16.26 -11.26
C SER A 479 -3.26 -17.69 -11.70
N VAL A 480 -2.35 -17.87 -12.65
CA VAL A 480 -1.91 -19.18 -13.16
C VAL A 480 -0.44 -19.14 -13.54
N ILE A 481 0.28 -20.25 -13.36
CA ILE A 481 1.68 -20.39 -13.80
C ILE A 481 1.71 -21.13 -15.14
N ASP A 482 2.55 -20.67 -16.08
CA ASP A 482 2.82 -21.36 -17.36
C ASP A 482 3.24 -22.83 -17.13
N GLY A 483 2.50 -23.76 -17.72
CA GLY A 483 2.71 -25.20 -17.61
C GLY A 483 2.33 -25.81 -16.24
N SER A 484 1.58 -25.07 -15.41
CA SER A 484 1.04 -25.61 -14.15
C SER A 484 -0.20 -26.47 -14.36
N ALA A 485 -0.72 -27.07 -13.29
CA ALA A 485 -1.93 -27.90 -13.37
C ALA A 485 -3.20 -27.09 -13.67
N ASP A 486 -3.20 -25.78 -13.39
CA ASP A 486 -4.29 -24.86 -13.71
C ASP A 486 -4.17 -24.27 -15.12
N ASP A 487 -3.05 -24.53 -15.80
CA ASP A 487 -2.86 -24.24 -17.21
C ASP A 487 -3.36 -25.42 -18.07
N LEU A 488 -4.38 -25.15 -18.90
CA LEU A 488 -4.91 -26.15 -19.82
C LEU A 488 -3.96 -26.44 -20.99
N ASP A 489 -2.96 -25.57 -21.23
CA ASP A 489 -1.76 -25.88 -22.01
C ASP A 489 -0.64 -26.30 -21.04
N SER A 490 -0.65 -27.56 -20.60
CA SER A 490 0.29 -28.05 -19.57
C SER A 490 1.78 -28.03 -19.98
N ALA A 491 2.13 -27.57 -21.19
CA ALA A 491 3.50 -27.45 -21.64
C ALA A 491 4.09 -26.10 -21.26
N THR A 492 5.27 -26.07 -20.65
CA THR A 492 6.02 -24.82 -20.42
C THR A 492 6.57 -24.26 -21.74
N ASN A 493 5.73 -23.57 -22.49
CA ASN A 493 5.98 -23.14 -23.86
C ASN A 493 5.73 -21.64 -24.07
N ASN A 494 5.64 -20.86 -22.99
CA ASN A 494 5.30 -19.43 -22.98
C ASN A 494 3.88 -19.17 -23.52
N SER A 495 2.96 -20.08 -23.24
CA SER A 495 1.53 -19.94 -23.55
C SER A 495 0.73 -20.47 -22.38
N VAL A 496 -0.38 -19.80 -22.07
CA VAL A 496 -1.33 -20.22 -21.03
C VAL A 496 -2.72 -20.33 -21.64
N ALA A 497 -3.41 -21.42 -21.35
CA ALA A 497 -4.83 -21.58 -21.62
C ALA A 497 -5.63 -21.69 -20.30
N PHE A 498 -6.47 -20.70 -20.01
CA PHE A 498 -7.20 -20.62 -18.74
C PHE A 498 -8.72 -20.75 -18.93
N ASP A 499 -9.38 -21.59 -18.11
CA ASP A 499 -10.84 -21.78 -18.13
C ASP A 499 -11.55 -20.54 -17.57
N ILE A 500 -12.32 -19.84 -18.42
CA ILE A 500 -13.07 -18.63 -18.04
C ILE A 500 -14.04 -18.91 -16.89
N SER A 501 -14.53 -20.13 -16.77
CA SER A 501 -15.48 -20.48 -15.73
C SER A 501 -14.90 -20.48 -14.31
N ASN A 502 -13.57 -20.42 -14.18
CA ASN A 502 -12.87 -20.23 -12.91
C ASN A 502 -12.80 -18.75 -12.47
N LEU A 503 -13.13 -17.80 -13.35
CA LEU A 503 -13.15 -16.36 -13.03
C LEU A 503 -14.41 -15.93 -12.24
N ASN A 504 -15.42 -16.81 -12.14
CA ASN A 504 -16.67 -16.55 -11.42
C ASN A 504 -17.41 -15.25 -11.84
N LEU A 505 -17.38 -14.93 -13.14
CA LEU A 505 -17.99 -13.72 -13.68
C LEU A 505 -19.52 -13.77 -13.59
N THR A 506 -20.13 -12.65 -13.24
CA THR A 506 -21.61 -12.50 -13.13
C THR A 506 -22.24 -11.86 -14.36
N GLY A 507 -21.42 -11.29 -15.25
CA GLY A 507 -21.84 -10.62 -16.48
C GLY A 507 -20.68 -10.50 -17.47
N ALA A 508 -20.98 -9.99 -18.67
CA ALA A 508 -19.95 -9.69 -19.66
C ALA A 508 -18.90 -8.75 -19.04
N THR A 509 -17.64 -9.17 -19.08
CA THR A 509 -16.55 -8.50 -18.39
C THR A 509 -15.38 -8.34 -19.35
N THR A 510 -14.80 -7.15 -19.42
CA THR A 510 -13.55 -6.91 -20.12
C THR A 510 -12.40 -7.32 -19.22
N VAL A 511 -11.55 -8.22 -19.71
CA VAL A 511 -10.44 -8.82 -18.97
C VAL A 511 -9.12 -8.48 -19.64
N VAL A 512 -8.07 -8.37 -18.84
CA VAL A 512 -6.67 -8.22 -19.25
C VAL A 512 -5.79 -9.22 -18.50
N ALA A 513 -4.63 -9.54 -19.06
CA ALA A 513 -3.59 -10.35 -18.44
C ALA A 513 -2.37 -9.49 -18.10
N LEU A 514 -1.72 -9.80 -16.99
CA LEU A 514 -0.46 -9.23 -16.55
C LEU A 514 0.52 -10.37 -16.28
N VAL A 515 1.70 -10.31 -16.89
CA VAL A 515 2.72 -11.34 -16.69
C VAL A 515 3.72 -10.86 -15.64
N THR A 516 4.03 -11.70 -14.66
CA THR A 516 5.14 -11.50 -13.74
C THR A 516 6.18 -12.61 -13.94
N TYR A 517 7.41 -12.21 -14.27
CA TYR A 517 8.55 -13.11 -14.42
C TYR A 517 9.23 -13.29 -13.07
N SER A 518 9.28 -14.53 -12.59
CA SER A 518 9.79 -14.88 -11.26
C SER A 518 11.01 -15.78 -11.36
N ALA A 519 11.97 -15.55 -10.47
CA ALA A 519 13.08 -16.46 -10.22
C ALA A 519 12.65 -17.68 -9.37
N ASP A 520 11.44 -17.67 -8.81
CA ASP A 520 10.89 -18.74 -7.98
C ASP A 520 9.84 -19.56 -8.74
N ALA A 521 9.91 -20.88 -8.60
CA ALA A 521 8.96 -21.83 -9.19
C ALA A 521 7.67 -21.95 -8.34
N SER A 522 7.03 -20.81 -8.05
CA SER A 522 5.80 -20.75 -7.25
C SER A 522 4.98 -19.50 -7.59
N LEU A 523 3.74 -19.43 -7.10
CA LEU A 523 2.92 -18.22 -7.18
C LEU A 523 3.46 -17.10 -6.28
N VAL A 524 4.31 -17.44 -5.30
CA VAL A 524 4.87 -16.47 -4.37
C VAL A 524 5.85 -15.55 -5.09
N THR A 525 5.68 -14.25 -4.90
CA THR A 525 6.54 -13.22 -5.48
C THR A 525 7.06 -12.28 -4.41
N GLN A 526 8.37 -12.06 -4.41
CA GLN A 526 9.06 -11.20 -3.45
C GLN A 526 9.77 -10.06 -4.16
N ALA A 527 9.91 -8.92 -3.48
CA ALA A 527 10.65 -7.78 -3.99
C ALA A 527 12.09 -8.22 -4.39
N GLY A 528 12.52 -7.86 -5.60
CA GLY A 528 13.87 -8.15 -6.09
C GLY A 528 14.04 -9.52 -6.75
N ARG A 529 13.03 -10.39 -6.64
CA ARG A 529 13.02 -11.75 -7.20
C ARG A 529 12.08 -11.95 -8.37
N ALA A 530 11.25 -10.96 -8.65
CA ALA A 530 10.35 -10.96 -9.77
C ALA A 530 10.24 -9.56 -10.40
N VAL A 531 9.80 -9.53 -11.66
CA VAL A 531 9.51 -8.28 -12.40
C VAL A 531 8.20 -8.45 -13.14
N THR A 532 7.28 -7.53 -12.92
CA THR A 532 6.00 -7.48 -13.62
C THR A 532 6.14 -6.74 -14.95
N ALA A 533 5.55 -7.30 -16.00
CA ALA A 533 5.52 -6.77 -17.35
C ALA A 533 4.44 -5.69 -17.53
N ILE A 534 4.16 -5.34 -18.78
CA ILE A 534 3.00 -4.51 -19.13
C ILE A 534 1.74 -5.38 -19.31
N PHE A 535 0.58 -4.77 -19.10
CA PHE A 535 -0.69 -5.44 -19.35
C PHE A 535 -0.90 -5.78 -20.84
N SER A 536 -1.65 -6.85 -21.08
CA SER A 536 -2.06 -7.28 -22.42
C SER A 536 -3.10 -6.34 -23.04
N ASN A 537 -3.42 -6.59 -24.31
CA ASN A 537 -4.65 -6.06 -24.91
C ASN A 537 -5.90 -6.55 -24.12
N PRO A 538 -6.97 -5.75 -24.04
CA PRO A 538 -8.22 -6.15 -23.38
C PRO A 538 -9.04 -7.10 -24.25
N VAL A 539 -9.78 -8.00 -23.61
CA VAL A 539 -10.69 -8.97 -24.24
C VAL A 539 -12.00 -9.04 -23.45
N THR A 540 -13.13 -8.83 -24.10
CA THR A 540 -14.44 -9.02 -23.47
C THR A 540 -14.85 -10.49 -23.51
N VAL A 541 -15.12 -11.05 -22.33
CA VAL A 541 -15.60 -12.42 -22.17
C VAL A 541 -16.98 -12.44 -21.53
N ASN A 542 -17.75 -13.47 -21.83
CA ASN A 542 -19.03 -13.72 -21.18
C ASN A 542 -18.85 -14.76 -20.05
N PRO A 543 -19.72 -14.74 -19.03
CA PRO A 543 -19.78 -15.82 -18.06
C PRO A 543 -19.95 -17.17 -18.75
N VAL A 544 -19.09 -18.11 -18.40
CA VAL A 544 -19.20 -19.51 -18.83
C VAL A 544 -19.68 -20.29 -17.63
N ALA A 545 -20.71 -21.12 -17.82
CA ALA A 545 -21.22 -21.96 -16.73
C ALA A 545 -20.08 -22.86 -16.21
N SER A 546 -19.67 -22.66 -14.96
CA SER A 546 -18.65 -23.51 -14.35
C SER A 546 -19.16 -24.95 -14.33
N PRO A 547 -18.35 -25.95 -14.68
CA PRO A 547 -18.78 -27.34 -14.58
C PRO A 547 -19.09 -27.68 -13.12
N LEU A 548 -20.16 -28.44 -12.90
CA LEU A 548 -20.54 -28.90 -11.57
C LEU A 548 -19.45 -29.82 -11.00
N ARG A 549 -18.82 -29.42 -9.89
CA ARG A 549 -17.79 -30.19 -9.16
C ARG A 549 -18.26 -30.53 -7.75
N ILE A 550 -17.95 -31.75 -7.30
CA ILE A 550 -18.05 -32.13 -5.88
C ILE A 550 -16.72 -31.73 -5.21
N ARG A 551 -16.76 -30.70 -4.35
CA ARG A 551 -15.61 -30.18 -3.60
C ARG A 551 -15.24 -31.05 -2.41
N SER A 552 -16.24 -31.61 -1.73
CA SER A 552 -16.02 -32.56 -0.66
C SER A 552 -17.16 -33.56 -0.57
N PHE A 553 -16.82 -34.75 -0.08
CA PHE A 553 -17.74 -35.83 0.22
C PHE A 553 -17.42 -36.35 1.62
N SER A 554 -18.44 -36.53 2.45
CA SER A 554 -18.29 -37.22 3.73
C SER A 554 -19.45 -38.17 3.99
N TYR A 555 -19.16 -39.23 4.73
CA TYR A 555 -20.16 -40.17 5.25
C TYR A 555 -20.05 -40.22 6.78
N ALA A 556 -21.09 -39.77 7.48
CA ALA A 556 -21.15 -39.75 8.93
C ALA A 556 -22.59 -39.85 9.43
N ASP A 557 -22.77 -40.63 10.51
CA ASP A 557 -24.06 -40.85 11.19
C ASP A 557 -25.19 -41.37 10.28
N GLY A 558 -24.85 -42.17 9.26
CA GLY A 558 -25.83 -42.68 8.30
C GLY A 558 -26.25 -41.68 7.21
N TYR A 559 -25.51 -40.59 7.04
CA TYR A 559 -25.75 -39.60 6.00
C TYR A 559 -24.52 -39.40 5.11
N VAL A 560 -24.76 -39.12 3.84
CA VAL A 560 -23.78 -38.57 2.91
C VAL A 560 -23.94 -37.06 2.81
N ALA A 561 -22.83 -36.32 2.85
CA ALA A 561 -22.82 -34.88 2.65
C ALA A 561 -21.93 -34.50 1.47
N PHE A 562 -22.41 -33.56 0.65
CA PHE A 562 -21.71 -33.05 -0.51
C PHE A 562 -21.55 -31.54 -0.39
N ALA A 563 -20.34 -31.04 -0.61
CA ALA A 563 -20.12 -29.64 -0.97
C ALA A 563 -19.92 -29.55 -2.48
N LEU A 564 -20.67 -28.67 -3.14
CA LEU A 564 -20.63 -28.47 -4.59
C LEU A 564 -20.06 -27.09 -4.93
N SER A 565 -19.54 -26.98 -6.16
CA SER A 565 -19.26 -25.69 -6.81
C SER A 565 -19.57 -25.79 -8.29
N GLY A 566 -19.93 -24.67 -8.91
CA GLY A 566 -20.31 -24.63 -10.32
C GLY A 566 -21.65 -25.30 -10.60
N GLY A 567 -21.98 -25.44 -11.88
CA GLY A 567 -23.29 -25.85 -12.40
C GLY A 567 -24.38 -24.83 -12.10
N THR A 568 -25.49 -24.92 -12.82
CA THR A 568 -26.65 -24.08 -12.54
C THR A 568 -27.60 -24.84 -11.61
N PRO A 569 -27.90 -24.35 -10.40
CA PRO A 569 -28.97 -24.93 -9.58
C PRO A 569 -30.32 -24.76 -10.29
N PRO A 570 -31.31 -25.63 -10.05
CA PRO A 570 -31.34 -26.64 -8.99
C PRO A 570 -30.53 -27.90 -9.34
N TYR A 571 -29.82 -28.42 -8.35
CA TYR A 571 -29.05 -29.65 -8.42
C TYR A 571 -29.91 -30.86 -8.01
N GLN A 572 -29.60 -32.03 -8.57
CA GLN A 572 -30.25 -33.30 -8.23
C GLN A 572 -29.18 -34.32 -7.84
N LEU A 573 -29.28 -34.87 -6.63
CA LEU A 573 -28.46 -36.00 -6.22
C LEU A 573 -29.04 -37.26 -6.84
N GLN A 574 -28.17 -38.10 -7.38
CA GLN A 574 -28.54 -39.40 -7.94
C GLN A 574 -27.69 -40.49 -7.33
N VAL A 575 -28.31 -41.66 -7.14
CA VAL A 575 -27.68 -42.85 -6.56
C VAL A 575 -27.88 -44.05 -7.47
N ARG A 576 -26.95 -45.01 -7.40
CA ARG A 576 -27.11 -46.37 -7.94
C ARG A 576 -26.28 -47.36 -7.15
N THR A 577 -26.65 -48.63 -7.20
CA THR A 577 -26.00 -49.71 -6.43
C THR A 577 -24.88 -50.42 -7.19
N ASN A 578 -24.84 -50.32 -8.53
CA ASN A 578 -23.78 -50.86 -9.37
C ASN A 578 -23.29 -49.83 -10.39
N LEU A 579 -21.97 -49.65 -10.48
CA LEU A 579 -21.35 -48.64 -11.33
C LEU A 579 -21.53 -48.90 -12.84
N THR A 580 -21.81 -50.13 -13.27
CA THR A 580 -21.85 -50.48 -14.70
C THR A 580 -23.21 -50.92 -15.20
N THR A 581 -24.04 -51.52 -14.35
CA THR A 581 -25.33 -52.12 -14.80
C THR A 581 -26.57 -51.34 -14.40
N ASP A 582 -26.49 -50.50 -13.37
CA ASP A 582 -27.67 -49.87 -12.80
C ASP A 582 -27.87 -48.45 -13.34
N ASN A 583 -29.14 -48.09 -13.54
CA ASN A 583 -29.55 -46.73 -13.88
C ASN A 583 -29.40 -45.81 -12.67
N TRP A 584 -29.06 -44.55 -12.94
CA TRP A 584 -29.08 -43.51 -11.93
C TRP A 584 -30.52 -43.18 -11.54
N THR A 585 -30.80 -43.15 -10.24
CA THR A 585 -32.10 -42.76 -9.68
C THR A 585 -31.95 -41.54 -8.79
N ASP A 586 -32.89 -40.60 -8.89
CA ASP A 586 -32.92 -39.40 -8.05
C ASP A 586 -33.08 -39.77 -6.57
N LEU A 587 -32.18 -39.23 -5.74
CA LEU A 587 -32.21 -39.38 -4.29
C LEU A 587 -32.62 -38.04 -3.66
N GLY A 588 -33.86 -37.99 -3.17
CA GLY A 588 -34.44 -36.78 -2.58
C GLY A 588 -34.85 -35.72 -3.61
N VAL A 589 -35.25 -34.55 -3.12
CA VAL A 589 -35.69 -33.42 -3.96
C VAL A 589 -34.50 -32.63 -4.49
N ALA A 590 -34.70 -31.95 -5.62
CA ALA A 590 -33.73 -31.01 -6.14
C ALA A 590 -33.46 -29.86 -5.15
N PHE A 591 -32.23 -29.35 -5.13
CA PHE A 591 -31.75 -28.42 -4.11
C PHE A 591 -30.88 -27.30 -4.72
N THR A 592 -30.80 -26.15 -4.04
CA THR A 592 -30.04 -24.98 -4.51
C THR A 592 -28.85 -24.63 -3.63
N ASN A 593 -28.79 -25.19 -2.41
CA ASN A 593 -27.83 -24.79 -1.39
C ASN A 593 -26.80 -25.90 -1.15
N THR A 594 -25.58 -25.51 -0.79
CA THR A 594 -24.44 -26.39 -0.50
C THR A 594 -23.74 -25.89 0.78
N PRO A 595 -23.25 -26.77 1.68
CA PRO A 595 -23.29 -28.23 1.61
C PRO A 595 -24.69 -28.81 1.83
N ILE A 596 -24.95 -29.97 1.24
CA ILE A 596 -26.24 -30.68 1.32
C ILE A 596 -26.05 -32.06 1.95
N ARG A 597 -27.05 -32.55 2.69
CA ARG A 597 -26.99 -33.82 3.43
C ARG A 597 -28.17 -34.73 3.06
N PHE A 598 -27.89 -35.99 2.72
CA PHE A 598 -28.90 -37.00 2.37
C PHE A 598 -28.71 -38.29 3.19
N PRO A 599 -29.79 -39.02 3.53
CA PRO A 599 -29.67 -40.35 4.12
C PRO A 599 -28.89 -41.27 3.18
N ALA A 600 -27.91 -41.99 3.72
CA ALA A 600 -27.20 -43.01 2.96
C ALA A 600 -28.07 -44.26 2.78
N SER A 601 -27.84 -44.98 1.68
CA SER A 601 -28.46 -46.28 1.42
C SER A 601 -27.96 -47.33 2.42
N ASP A 602 -28.82 -48.29 2.73
CA ASP A 602 -28.63 -49.32 3.74
C ASP A 602 -27.64 -50.41 3.29
N GLY A 603 -26.38 -50.27 3.69
CA GLY A 603 -25.45 -51.39 3.89
C GLY A 603 -24.83 -52.03 2.64
N SER A 604 -25.13 -51.59 1.42
CA SER A 604 -24.41 -51.97 0.19
C SER A 604 -23.62 -50.81 -0.40
N GLU A 605 -22.49 -51.10 -1.06
CA GLU A 605 -21.73 -50.12 -1.84
C GLU A 605 -22.67 -49.36 -2.79
N SER A 606 -22.59 -48.03 -2.76
CA SER A 606 -23.47 -47.15 -3.52
C SER A 606 -22.65 -46.05 -4.16
N PHE A 607 -22.99 -45.71 -5.39
CA PHE A 607 -22.33 -44.69 -6.18
C PHE A 607 -23.24 -43.48 -6.26
N TYR A 608 -22.66 -42.30 -6.04
CA TYR A 608 -23.37 -41.03 -6.06
C TYR A 608 -22.85 -40.15 -7.18
N ARG A 609 -23.75 -39.38 -7.81
CA ARG A 609 -23.39 -38.25 -8.66
C ARG A 609 -24.37 -37.12 -8.41
N VAL A 610 -23.96 -35.90 -8.71
CA VAL A 610 -24.86 -34.76 -8.74
C VAL A 610 -24.99 -34.28 -10.19
N SER A 611 -26.20 -34.00 -10.63
CA SER A 611 -26.47 -33.31 -11.89
C SER A 611 -27.01 -31.90 -11.62
N GLY A 612 -26.56 -30.90 -12.39
CA GLY A 612 -27.14 -29.55 -12.43
C GLY A 612 -27.89 -29.32 -13.75
N GLN A 613 -28.54 -28.16 -13.88
CA GLN A 613 -29.10 -27.71 -15.17
C GLN A 613 -28.01 -27.26 -16.14
#